data_AF-A0A3M1SJ37-F1
#
_entry.id   AF-A0A3M1SJ37-F1
#
_cell.length_a   1.000
_cell.length_b   1.000
_cell.length_c   1.000
_cell.angle_alpha   90.00
_cell.angle_beta   90.00
_cell.angle_gamma   90.00
#
_symmetry.space_group_name_H-M   'P 1'
#
loop_
_entity.id
_entity.type
_entity.pdbx_description
1 polymer ?
#
loop_
_entity_poly.entity_id
_entity_poly.type
_entity_poly.pdbx_seq_one_letter_code
_entity_poly.pdbx_strand_id
1 'polypeptide(L)'
;MSMKKDKPEPKSRFFSRRDVLKGAFYGLASMAIPLGKADASFWDAFFQKHFREMNKDEIKAVIERLEEEYYEKYGKKFDIKTTPALPGTLFGYGLDLSRCIGCRRCVYACVRENNQSRDPQIHWITVLRFKKGEKWVNDLEEAEKYYYPSEVPEEGYFYMPVQCQQCENPPCVKACPTQATWKEPDGIVVIDYNWCIGCRYCMAACPYG
;
A
#
# COMPACT_ATOMS: atom_id res chain seq x y z
N MET A 1 -76.61 30.24 -10.25
CA MET A 1 -75.22 29.89 -10.60
C MET A 1 -74.53 29.43 -9.31
N SER A 2 -74.53 28.13 -9.04
CA SER A 2 -74.00 27.52 -7.81
C SER A 2 -72.81 26.66 -8.20
N MET A 3 -71.60 27.03 -7.76
CA MET A 3 -70.41 26.17 -7.84
C MET A 3 -70.03 25.80 -6.41
N LYS A 4 -70.45 24.61 -5.97
CA LYS A 4 -69.85 23.94 -4.80
C LYS A 4 -68.61 23.19 -5.29
N LYS A 5 -67.47 23.44 -4.67
CA LYS A 5 -66.22 22.70 -4.89
C LYS A 5 -66.30 21.37 -4.13
N ASP A 6 -66.23 20.26 -4.85
CA ASP A 6 -66.11 18.92 -4.26
C ASP A 6 -64.73 18.73 -3.62
N LYS A 7 -64.70 18.26 -2.37
CA LYS A 7 -63.48 17.75 -1.72
C LYS A 7 -63.31 16.28 -2.11
N PRO A 8 -62.12 15.81 -2.52
CA PRO A 8 -61.93 14.39 -2.80
C PRO A 8 -61.89 13.58 -1.50
N GLU A 9 -62.70 12.53 -1.41
CA GLU A 9 -62.64 11.52 -0.35
C GLU A 9 -61.35 10.71 -0.42
N PRO A 10 -60.79 10.28 0.73
CA PRO A 10 -59.61 9.42 0.76
C PRO A 10 -59.98 8.01 0.28
N LYS A 11 -59.50 7.62 -0.91
CA LYS A 11 -59.60 6.23 -1.40
C LYS A 11 -58.81 5.31 -0.47
N SER A 12 -59.48 4.44 0.27
CA SER A 12 -58.84 3.38 1.03
C SER A 12 -58.17 2.40 0.06
N ARG A 13 -56.84 2.42 -0.01
CA ARG A 13 -56.07 1.39 -0.72
C ARG A 13 -56.14 0.11 0.10
N PHE A 14 -56.99 -0.83 -0.31
CA PHE A 14 -56.90 -2.21 0.15
C PHE A 14 -55.62 -2.82 -0.42
N PHE A 15 -54.59 -2.96 0.41
CA PHE A 15 -53.38 -3.70 0.02
C PHE A 15 -53.73 -5.19 -0.08
N SER A 16 -53.49 -5.77 -1.25
CA SER A 16 -53.59 -7.22 -1.45
C SER A 16 -52.54 -7.93 -0.60
N ARG A 17 -52.83 -9.15 -0.13
CA ARG A 17 -51.82 -10.01 0.53
C ARG A 17 -50.53 -10.16 -0.31
N ARG A 18 -50.64 -10.09 -1.64
CA ARG A 18 -49.49 -10.09 -2.56
C ARG A 18 -48.69 -8.78 -2.53
N ASP A 19 -49.33 -7.64 -2.32
CA ASP A 19 -48.64 -6.35 -2.23
C ASP A 19 -47.94 -6.20 -0.88
N VAL A 20 -48.54 -6.73 0.19
CA VAL A 20 -47.89 -6.86 1.51
C VAL A 20 -46.70 -7.80 1.44
N LEU A 21 -46.82 -8.95 0.75
CA LEU A 21 -45.70 -9.88 0.55
C LEU A 21 -44.58 -9.28 -0.30
N LYS A 22 -44.90 -8.53 -1.36
CA LYS A 22 -43.89 -7.81 -2.16
C LYS A 22 -43.20 -6.72 -1.33
N GLY A 23 -43.95 -5.93 -0.57
CA GLY A 23 -43.40 -4.93 0.33
C GLY A 23 -42.54 -5.53 1.44
N ALA A 24 -42.94 -6.67 2.00
CA ALA A 24 -42.17 -7.42 2.98
C ALA A 24 -40.90 -8.03 2.38
N PHE A 25 -40.91 -8.47 1.12
CA PHE A 25 -39.71 -9.01 0.46
C PHE A 25 -38.68 -7.90 0.19
N TYR A 26 -39.11 -6.71 -0.21
CA TYR A 26 -38.23 -5.55 -0.36
C TYR A 26 -37.78 -4.96 0.99
N GLY A 27 -38.63 -5.02 2.03
CA GLY A 27 -38.28 -4.65 3.40
C GLY A 27 -37.31 -5.63 4.07
N LEU A 28 -37.43 -6.93 3.78
CA LEU A 28 -36.53 -7.96 4.29
C LEU A 28 -35.16 -7.94 3.59
N ALA A 29 -35.11 -7.56 2.31
CA ALA A 29 -33.84 -7.36 1.60
C ALA A 29 -33.03 -6.18 2.15
N SER A 30 -33.69 -5.15 2.69
CA SER A 30 -33.04 -4.02 3.38
C SER A 30 -32.76 -4.31 4.88
N MET A 31 -33.44 -5.29 5.48
CA MET A 31 -33.16 -5.80 6.83
C MET A 31 -32.11 -6.92 6.88
N ALA A 32 -31.53 -7.31 5.74
CA ALA A 32 -30.32 -8.13 5.70
C ALA A 32 -29.06 -7.34 6.11
N ILE A 33 -29.22 -6.11 6.61
CA ILE A 33 -28.21 -5.41 7.41
C ILE A 33 -28.46 -5.81 8.86
N PRO A 34 -27.54 -6.55 9.51
CA PRO A 34 -27.65 -6.81 10.93
C PRO A 34 -27.55 -5.46 11.67
N LEU A 35 -28.68 -4.99 12.20
CA LEU A 35 -28.72 -3.98 13.25
C LEU A 35 -28.12 -4.60 14.52
N GLY A 36 -26.79 -4.59 14.62
CA GLY A 36 -26.10 -5.09 15.81
C GLY A 36 -24.76 -5.69 15.46
N LYS A 37 -23.71 -4.90 15.68
CA LYS A 37 -22.29 -5.21 15.47
C LYS A 37 -21.92 -5.30 13.99
N ALA A 38 -21.77 -4.12 13.39
CA ALA A 38 -20.86 -3.91 12.29
C ALA A 38 -19.44 -4.24 12.79
N ASP A 39 -19.07 -5.52 12.74
CA ASP A 39 -17.69 -5.93 12.86
C ASP A 39 -16.90 -5.19 11.76
N ALA A 40 -15.87 -4.45 12.17
CA ALA A 40 -14.98 -3.73 11.27
C ALA A 40 -14.48 -4.66 10.15
N SER A 41 -14.31 -5.96 10.44
CA SER A 41 -13.87 -6.96 9.48
C SER A 41 -14.81 -7.15 8.28
N PHE A 42 -16.14 -6.98 8.46
CA PHE A 42 -17.12 -7.12 7.37
C PHE A 42 -17.10 -5.90 6.45
N TRP A 43 -16.98 -4.70 7.02
CA TRP A 43 -16.83 -3.47 6.24
C TRP A 43 -15.47 -3.40 5.56
N ASP A 44 -14.39 -3.83 6.22
CA ASP A 44 -13.06 -3.93 5.62
C ASP A 44 -13.08 -4.90 4.42
N ALA A 45 -13.73 -6.05 4.55
CA ALA A 45 -13.90 -7.00 3.45
C ALA A 45 -14.82 -6.48 2.32
N PHE A 46 -15.84 -5.67 2.64
CA PHE A 46 -16.74 -5.07 1.66
C PHE A 46 -16.09 -3.91 0.89
N PHE A 47 -15.34 -3.05 1.59
CA PHE A 47 -14.64 -1.93 0.97
C PHE A 47 -13.45 -2.40 0.13
N GLN A 48 -12.83 -3.55 0.40
CA GLN A 48 -11.75 -4.15 -0.41
C GLN A 48 -12.06 -4.32 -1.90
N LYS A 49 -13.32 -4.28 -2.32
CA LYS A 49 -13.69 -4.30 -3.74
C LYS A 49 -13.94 -2.93 -4.36
N HIS A 50 -14.02 -1.85 -3.59
CA HIS A 50 -14.48 -0.53 -4.04
C HIS A 50 -13.76 0.66 -3.38
N PHE A 51 -12.47 0.52 -3.05
CA PHE A 51 -11.71 1.65 -2.53
C PHE A 51 -11.54 2.74 -3.60
N ARG A 52 -11.91 3.97 -3.22
CA ARG A 52 -11.65 5.21 -3.94
C ARG A 52 -10.64 6.03 -3.15
N GLU A 53 -9.90 6.90 -3.83
CA GLU A 53 -9.09 7.90 -3.14
C GLU A 53 -9.97 8.74 -2.20
N MET A 54 -9.48 8.92 -0.97
CA MET A 54 -10.12 9.77 0.02
C MET A 54 -9.90 11.24 -0.35
N ASN A 55 -10.93 12.06 -0.18
CA ASN A 55 -10.76 13.50 -0.29
C ASN A 55 -10.06 14.07 0.97
N LYS A 56 -9.70 15.35 0.93
CA LYS A 56 -8.96 15.99 2.04
C LYS A 56 -9.71 15.96 3.37
N ASP A 57 -11.02 16.11 3.35
CA ASP A 57 -11.86 16.12 4.56
C ASP A 57 -11.96 14.71 5.15
N GLU A 58 -12.06 13.69 4.30
CA GLU A 58 -12.06 12.28 4.70
C GLU A 58 -10.71 11.87 5.31
N ILE A 59 -9.60 12.26 4.68
CA ILE A 59 -8.26 12.04 5.22
C ILE A 59 -8.14 12.66 6.60
N LYS A 60 -8.60 13.91 6.77
CA LYS A 60 -8.55 14.60 8.05
C LYS A 60 -9.36 13.88 9.13
N ALA A 61 -10.59 13.48 8.82
CA ALA A 61 -11.44 12.73 9.75
C ALA A 61 -10.82 11.38 10.15
N VAL A 62 -10.15 10.69 9.21
CA VAL A 62 -9.43 9.45 9.49
C VAL A 62 -8.23 9.69 10.40
N ILE A 63 -7.46 10.76 10.17
CA ILE A 63 -6.32 11.14 11.02
C ILE A 63 -6.79 11.42 12.44
N GLU A 64 -7.81 12.28 12.62
CA GLU A 64 -8.34 12.63 13.94
C GLU A 64 -8.78 11.37 14.72
N ARG A 65 -9.49 10.46 14.03
CA ARG A 65 -9.91 9.18 14.61
C ARG A 65 -8.72 8.29 15.01
N LEU A 66 -7.70 8.18 14.15
CA LEU A 66 -6.52 7.34 14.43
C LEU A 66 -5.67 7.90 15.57
N GLU A 67 -5.51 9.23 15.65
CA GLU A 67 -4.79 9.88 16.74
C GLU A 67 -5.47 9.65 18.09
N GLU A 68 -6.82 9.71 18.12
CA GLU A 68 -7.61 9.39 19.32
C GLU A 68 -7.48 7.91 19.71
N GLU A 69 -7.69 6.99 18.75
CA GLU A 69 -7.58 5.55 18.99
C GLU A 69 -6.19 5.16 19.52
N TYR A 70 -5.12 5.70 18.93
CA TYR A 70 -3.77 5.42 19.38
C TYR A 70 -3.43 6.11 20.71
N TYR A 71 -4.02 7.28 20.99
CA TYR A 71 -3.90 7.90 22.31
C TYR A 71 -4.53 7.01 23.39
N GLU A 72 -5.73 6.48 23.16
CA GLU A 72 -6.39 5.55 24.10
C GLU A 72 -5.58 4.26 24.30
N LYS A 73 -5.06 3.69 23.20
CA LYS A 73 -4.34 2.42 23.23
C LYS A 73 -2.96 2.50 23.89
N TYR A 74 -2.23 3.59 23.65
CA TYR A 74 -0.82 3.70 24.07
C TYR A 74 -0.55 4.79 25.11
N GLY A 75 -1.55 5.61 25.45
CA GLY A 75 -1.43 6.71 26.41
C GLY A 75 -0.48 7.83 25.95
N LYS A 76 -0.23 7.96 24.64
CA LYS A 76 0.68 8.95 24.05
C LYS A 76 -0.01 9.68 22.92
N LYS A 77 0.22 10.99 22.81
CA LYS A 77 -0.25 11.76 21.65
C LYS A 77 0.62 11.44 20.44
N PHE A 78 -0.03 11.12 19.33
CA PHE A 78 0.60 10.90 18.03
C PHE A 78 0.31 12.10 17.12
N ASP A 79 1.23 12.36 16.19
CA ASP A 79 1.09 13.35 15.12
C ASP A 79 1.20 12.58 13.80
N ILE A 80 0.06 12.31 13.16
CA ILE A 80 0.01 11.54 11.91
C ILE A 80 0.08 12.51 10.72
N LYS A 81 1.13 12.35 9.90
CA LYS A 81 1.35 13.17 8.71
C LYS A 81 0.95 12.43 7.44
N THR A 82 0.27 13.13 6.55
CA THR A 82 -0.10 12.67 5.20
C THR A 82 0.59 13.53 4.14
N THR A 83 1.91 13.68 4.28
CA THR A 83 2.73 14.46 3.35
C THR A 83 2.53 13.92 1.93
N PRO A 84 1.96 14.71 1.00
CA PRO A 84 1.81 14.27 -0.37
C PRO A 84 3.14 14.40 -1.11
N ALA A 85 3.21 13.76 -2.28
CA ALA A 85 4.28 13.95 -3.24
C ALA A 85 4.53 15.44 -3.54
N LEU A 86 5.80 15.82 -3.67
CA LEU A 86 6.19 17.21 -3.88
C LEU A 86 5.89 17.65 -5.33
N PRO A 87 5.04 18.68 -5.55
CA PRO A 87 4.71 19.12 -6.90
C PRO A 87 5.94 19.62 -7.67
N GLY A 88 6.06 19.24 -8.94
CA GLY A 88 7.14 19.70 -9.83
C GLY A 88 8.54 19.24 -9.42
N THR A 89 8.64 18.25 -8.54
CA THR A 89 9.90 17.66 -8.08
C THR A 89 10.08 16.29 -8.73
N LEU A 90 11.33 15.88 -8.98
CA LEU A 90 11.66 14.49 -9.30
C LEU A 90 12.80 14.05 -8.40
N PHE A 91 12.57 13.00 -7.63
CA PHE A 91 13.61 12.41 -6.79
C PHE A 91 14.51 11.48 -7.60
N GLY A 92 15.80 11.54 -7.29
CA GLY A 92 16.80 10.62 -7.81
C GLY A 92 17.88 10.42 -6.77
N TYR A 93 18.55 9.27 -6.82
CA TYR A 93 19.73 9.02 -6.01
C TYR A 93 20.85 8.51 -6.92
N GLY A 94 22.08 8.88 -6.59
CA GLY A 94 23.29 8.42 -7.25
C GLY A 94 24.20 7.73 -6.26
N LEU A 95 24.70 6.55 -6.61
CA LEU A 95 25.66 5.79 -5.80
C LEU A 95 27.01 5.77 -6.50
N ASP A 96 28.02 6.33 -5.85
CA ASP A 96 29.40 6.23 -6.30
C ASP A 96 29.98 4.86 -5.93
N LEU A 97 30.00 3.95 -6.91
CA LEU A 97 30.50 2.58 -6.73
C LEU A 97 31.99 2.53 -6.41
N SER A 98 32.77 3.55 -6.78
CA SER A 98 34.21 3.61 -6.48
C SER A 98 34.51 3.72 -4.98
N ARG A 99 33.54 4.20 -4.21
CA ARG A 99 33.62 4.38 -2.75
C ARG A 99 32.98 3.24 -1.97
N CYS A 100 32.31 2.31 -2.65
CA CYS A 100 31.66 1.19 -1.97
C CYS A 100 32.70 0.15 -1.55
N ILE A 101 32.85 -0.03 -0.24
CA ILE A 101 33.78 -1.01 0.36
C ILE A 101 33.10 -2.31 0.78
N GLY A 102 31.81 -2.51 0.47
CA GLY A 102 31.09 -3.74 0.85
C GLY A 102 30.66 -3.84 2.32
N CYS A 103 30.84 -2.81 3.15
CA CYS A 103 30.59 -2.92 4.60
C CYS A 103 29.13 -3.18 5.05
N ARG A 104 28.16 -3.21 4.10
CA ARG A 104 26.72 -3.42 4.32
C ARG A 104 26.04 -2.50 5.36
N ARG A 105 26.67 -1.40 5.79
CA ARG A 105 26.07 -0.45 6.73
C ARG A 105 24.76 0.15 6.20
N CYS A 106 24.66 0.38 4.88
CA CYS A 106 23.43 0.82 4.22
C CYS A 106 22.28 -0.18 4.40
N VAL A 107 22.55 -1.49 4.35
CA VAL A 107 21.56 -2.55 4.55
C VAL A 107 20.97 -2.46 5.95
N TYR A 108 21.84 -2.43 6.97
CA TYR A 108 21.39 -2.40 8.37
C TYR A 108 20.73 -1.08 8.77
N ALA A 109 21.17 0.04 8.19
CA ALA A 109 20.51 1.33 8.35
C ALA A 109 19.09 1.29 7.79
N CYS A 110 18.90 0.74 6.59
CA CYS A 110 17.59 0.60 5.96
C CYS A 110 16.64 -0.27 6.78
N VAL A 111 17.10 -1.41 7.32
CA VAL A 111 16.32 -2.28 8.20
C VAL A 111 15.88 -1.55 9.48
N ARG A 112 16.79 -0.75 10.07
CA ARG A 112 16.52 0.01 11.29
C ARG A 112 15.48 1.11 11.06
N GLU A 113 15.63 1.84 9.96
CA GLU A 113 14.75 2.97 9.62
C GLU A 113 13.34 2.50 9.26
N ASN A 114 13.24 1.46 8.42
CA ASN A 114 11.97 1.02 7.86
C ASN A 114 11.25 -0.05 8.69
N ASN A 115 11.70 -0.28 9.94
CA ASN A 115 11.10 -1.23 10.87
C ASN A 115 10.84 -2.63 10.27
N GLN A 116 11.75 -3.10 9.42
CA GLN A 116 11.63 -4.42 8.79
C GLN A 116 11.77 -5.53 9.83
N SER A 117 11.25 -6.72 9.49
CA SER A 117 11.45 -7.91 10.32
C SER A 117 12.94 -8.11 10.58
N ARG A 118 13.27 -8.32 11.86
CA ARG A 118 14.63 -8.58 12.34
C ARG A 118 14.91 -10.08 12.48
N ASP A 119 13.85 -10.89 12.48
CA ASP A 119 13.89 -12.35 12.60
C ASP A 119 12.69 -12.99 11.86
N PRO A 120 12.88 -13.52 10.64
CA PRO A 120 14.09 -13.45 9.83
C PRO A 120 14.38 -12.01 9.39
N GLN A 121 15.66 -11.67 9.21
CA GLN A 121 16.05 -10.33 8.76
C GLN A 121 15.72 -10.15 7.28
N ILE A 122 14.77 -9.28 6.98
CA ILE A 122 14.44 -8.89 5.59
C ILE A 122 15.38 -7.75 5.20
N HIS A 123 15.98 -7.80 4.00
CA HIS A 123 16.84 -6.74 3.46
C HIS A 123 16.23 -6.20 2.17
N TRP A 124 15.99 -4.89 2.09
CA TRP A 124 15.62 -4.22 0.83
C TRP A 124 16.83 -3.80 -0.02
N ILE A 125 18.03 -3.84 0.55
CA ILE A 125 19.28 -3.53 -0.13
C ILE A 125 20.14 -4.79 -0.10
N THR A 126 20.56 -5.26 -1.27
CA THR A 126 21.52 -6.35 -1.41
C THR A 126 22.84 -5.79 -1.89
N VAL A 127 23.95 -6.06 -1.19
CA VAL A 127 25.27 -5.65 -1.67
C VAL A 127 25.94 -6.83 -2.36
N LEU A 128 26.14 -6.69 -3.66
CA LEU A 128 26.78 -7.68 -4.52
C LEU A 128 28.30 -7.52 -4.48
N ARG A 129 29.04 -8.62 -4.37
CA ARG A 129 30.51 -8.68 -4.45
C ARG A 129 30.90 -9.32 -5.78
N PHE A 130 31.85 -8.70 -6.48
CA PHE A 130 32.37 -9.17 -7.76
C PHE A 130 33.89 -9.21 -7.75
N LYS A 131 34.48 -10.23 -8.36
CA LYS A 131 35.93 -10.34 -8.53
C LYS A 131 36.39 -9.52 -9.73
N LYS A 132 37.40 -8.67 -9.51
CA LYS A 132 38.02 -7.83 -10.55
C LYS A 132 38.71 -8.71 -11.57
N GLY A 133 38.50 -8.41 -12.84
CA GLY A 133 39.14 -9.10 -13.97
C GLY A 133 38.39 -10.32 -14.51
N GLU A 134 37.27 -10.72 -13.90
CA GLU A 134 36.36 -11.70 -14.51
C GLU A 134 35.55 -11.04 -15.64
N LYS A 135 35.37 -11.75 -16.76
CA LYS A 135 34.81 -11.23 -18.03
C LYS A 135 33.33 -10.83 -17.94
N TRP A 136 32.63 -11.21 -16.88
CA TRP A 136 31.18 -11.17 -16.80
C TRP A 136 30.72 -10.28 -15.64
N VAL A 137 30.73 -8.96 -15.86
CA VAL A 137 30.04 -7.98 -14.98
C VAL A 137 28.60 -7.73 -15.49
N ASN A 138 28.18 -8.45 -16.54
CA ASN A 138 26.91 -8.21 -17.21
C ASN A 138 25.75 -9.02 -16.60
N ASP A 139 26.04 -10.00 -15.76
CA ASP A 139 25.02 -10.79 -15.07
C ASP A 139 25.08 -10.53 -13.55
N LEU A 140 24.02 -9.93 -13.02
CA LEU A 140 23.86 -9.69 -11.58
C LEU A 140 23.70 -11.00 -10.80
N GLU A 141 23.32 -12.09 -11.47
CA GLU A 141 23.12 -13.40 -10.86
C GLU A 141 24.43 -14.08 -10.48
N GLU A 142 25.52 -13.81 -11.20
CA GLU A 142 26.86 -14.36 -10.92
C GLU A 142 27.53 -13.68 -9.71
N ALA A 143 26.96 -12.59 -9.22
CA ALA A 143 27.51 -11.84 -8.11
C ALA A 143 27.34 -12.56 -6.77
N GLU A 144 28.37 -12.48 -5.93
CA GLU A 144 28.31 -13.07 -4.60
C GLU A 144 27.54 -12.16 -3.63
N LYS A 145 26.45 -12.69 -3.07
CA LYS A 145 25.54 -11.96 -2.17
C LYS A 145 25.91 -12.12 -0.69
N TYR A 146 26.64 -13.18 -0.38
CA TYR A 146 26.97 -13.61 0.98
C TYR A 146 28.49 -13.60 1.16
N TYR A 147 28.98 -12.64 1.93
CA TYR A 147 30.37 -12.52 2.36
C TYR A 147 30.39 -11.93 3.76
N TYR A 148 31.51 -12.09 4.47
CA TYR A 148 31.65 -11.57 5.83
C TYR A 148 31.91 -10.06 5.80
N PRO A 149 31.01 -9.20 6.33
CA PRO A 149 31.22 -7.75 6.32
C PRO A 149 32.40 -7.28 7.19
N SER A 150 32.96 -8.16 8.02
CA SER A 150 34.18 -7.93 8.78
C SER A 150 35.46 -8.09 7.96
N GLU A 151 35.39 -8.72 6.79
CA GLU A 151 36.55 -9.05 5.94
C GLU A 151 36.71 -8.12 4.74
N VAL A 152 35.89 -7.07 4.64
CA VAL A 152 35.88 -6.11 3.52
C VAL A 152 36.55 -4.77 3.90
N PRO A 153 37.17 -4.06 2.95
CA PRO A 153 37.29 -4.38 1.53
C PRO A 153 38.32 -5.49 1.27
N GLU A 154 37.94 -6.47 0.46
CA GLU A 154 38.84 -7.55 0.04
C GLU A 154 39.61 -7.14 -1.22
N GLU A 155 40.91 -7.46 -1.25
CA GLU A 155 41.76 -7.19 -2.40
C GLU A 155 41.28 -7.98 -3.63
N GLY A 156 41.28 -7.34 -4.79
CA GLY A 156 40.81 -7.98 -6.03
C GLY A 156 39.29 -8.04 -6.17
N TYR A 157 38.50 -7.42 -5.29
CA TYR A 157 37.04 -7.34 -5.42
C TYR A 157 36.53 -5.89 -5.55
N PHE A 158 35.31 -5.75 -6.07
CA PHE A 158 34.50 -4.53 -5.99
C PHE A 158 33.07 -4.85 -5.57
N TYR A 159 32.35 -3.84 -5.09
CA TYR A 159 31.04 -4.02 -4.46
C TYR A 159 30.00 -3.10 -5.11
N MET A 160 28.79 -3.63 -5.29
CA MET A 160 27.67 -2.89 -5.85
C MET A 160 26.40 -3.10 -5.01
N PRO A 161 25.93 -2.07 -4.29
CA PRO A 161 24.61 -2.10 -3.66
C PRO A 161 23.52 -2.03 -4.72
N VAL A 162 22.55 -2.96 -4.62
CA VAL A 162 21.36 -3.04 -5.46
C VAL A 162 20.13 -2.95 -4.56
N GLN A 163 19.23 -2.04 -4.91
CA GLN A 163 17.96 -1.76 -4.23
C GLN A 163 16.93 -1.33 -5.28
N CYS A 164 15.70 -1.03 -4.86
CA CYS A 164 14.67 -0.49 -5.76
C CYS A 164 15.18 0.76 -6.49
N GLN A 165 15.20 0.71 -7.82
CA GLN A 165 15.72 1.77 -8.68
C GLN A 165 14.72 2.90 -8.95
N GLN A 166 13.50 2.82 -8.42
CA GLN A 166 12.45 3.84 -8.60
C GLN A 166 12.22 4.15 -10.08
N CYS A 167 12.01 3.09 -10.87
CA CYS A 167 12.02 3.15 -12.33
C CYS A 167 11.00 4.15 -12.88
N GLU A 168 11.37 4.86 -13.94
CA GLU A 168 10.46 5.79 -14.64
C GLU A 168 9.23 5.08 -15.19
N ASN A 169 9.45 3.89 -15.77
CA ASN A 169 8.43 2.99 -16.31
C ASN A 169 8.40 1.67 -15.51
N PRO A 170 7.82 1.64 -14.31
CA PRO A 170 7.96 0.51 -13.40
C PRO A 170 7.13 -0.70 -13.85
N PRO A 171 7.77 -1.84 -14.20
CA PRO A 171 7.04 -3.06 -14.56
C PRO A 171 6.29 -3.66 -13.36
N CYS A 172 6.83 -3.49 -12.16
CA CYS A 172 6.22 -3.96 -10.91
C CYS A 172 4.86 -3.31 -10.59
N VAL A 173 4.64 -2.06 -11.02
CA VAL A 173 3.34 -1.36 -10.91
C VAL A 173 2.33 -1.97 -11.87
N LYS A 174 2.71 -2.17 -13.14
CA LYS A 174 1.85 -2.77 -14.17
C LYS A 174 1.46 -4.21 -13.82
N ALA A 175 2.34 -4.94 -13.14
CA ALA A 175 2.12 -6.33 -12.78
C ALA A 175 1.21 -6.52 -11.54
N CYS A 176 0.94 -5.48 -10.76
CA CYS A 176 0.16 -5.62 -9.52
C CYS A 176 -1.35 -5.72 -9.82
N PRO A 177 -2.01 -6.88 -9.57
CA PRO A 177 -3.42 -7.06 -9.92
C PRO A 177 -4.37 -6.25 -9.05
N THR A 178 -3.95 -5.89 -7.82
CA THR A 178 -4.75 -5.09 -6.89
C THR A 178 -4.41 -3.61 -6.94
N GLN A 179 -3.37 -3.21 -7.68
CA GLN A 179 -2.87 -1.82 -7.67
C GLN A 179 -2.36 -1.38 -6.29
N ALA A 180 -1.75 -2.30 -5.53
CA ALA A 180 -1.05 -2.00 -4.27
C ALA A 180 0.25 -1.20 -4.47
N THR A 181 0.69 -1.06 -5.70
CA THR A 181 1.88 -0.31 -6.06
C THR A 181 1.50 0.75 -7.08
N TRP A 182 2.01 1.96 -6.90
CA TRP A 182 1.83 3.06 -7.84
C TRP A 182 3.08 3.93 -7.86
N LYS A 183 3.15 4.83 -8.86
CA LYS A 183 4.20 5.83 -8.97
C LYS A 183 3.61 7.19 -8.63
N GLU A 184 4.23 7.89 -7.69
CA GLU A 184 3.85 9.24 -7.32
C GLU A 184 4.34 10.27 -8.34
N PRO A 185 3.72 11.47 -8.40
CA PRO A 185 4.14 12.55 -9.30
C PRO A 185 5.59 13.00 -9.13
N ASP A 186 6.21 12.72 -7.97
CA ASP A 186 7.60 13.08 -7.67
C ASP A 186 8.62 11.98 -8.04
N GLY A 187 8.17 10.94 -8.73
CA GLY A 187 9.02 9.87 -9.28
C GLY A 187 9.15 8.64 -8.39
N ILE A 188 8.68 8.69 -7.13
CA ILE A 188 8.82 7.58 -6.19
C ILE A 188 7.79 6.48 -6.51
N VAL A 189 8.25 5.24 -6.59
CA VAL A 189 7.39 4.05 -6.63
C VAL A 189 7.13 3.60 -5.20
N VAL A 190 5.86 3.63 -4.81
CA VAL A 190 5.41 3.31 -3.46
C VAL A 190 4.62 2.00 -3.43
N ILE A 191 4.58 1.38 -2.26
CA ILE A 191 3.91 0.10 -2.02
C ILE A 191 3.03 0.25 -0.78
N ASP A 192 1.73 0.01 -0.93
CA ASP A 192 0.83 -0.14 0.20
C ASP A 192 0.90 -1.58 0.72
N TYR A 193 1.54 -1.74 1.87
CA TYR A 193 1.72 -3.04 2.52
C TYR A 193 0.42 -3.65 3.06
N ASN A 194 -0.58 -2.84 3.38
CA ASN A 194 -1.89 -3.32 3.86
C ASN A 194 -2.79 -3.75 2.70
N TRP A 195 -2.62 -3.13 1.53
CA TRP A 195 -3.36 -3.46 0.31
C TRP A 195 -2.77 -4.65 -0.46
N CYS A 196 -1.49 -4.93 -0.24
CA CYS A 196 -0.79 -6.01 -0.92
C CYS A 196 -1.33 -7.38 -0.50
N ILE A 197 -1.83 -8.16 -1.47
CA ILE A 197 -2.30 -9.55 -1.25
C ILE A 197 -1.19 -10.60 -1.28
N GLY A 198 0.08 -10.20 -1.41
CA GLY A 198 1.22 -11.12 -1.38
C GLY A 198 1.35 -12.06 -2.58
N CYS A 199 0.77 -11.73 -3.74
CA CYS A 199 0.84 -12.57 -4.96
C CYS A 199 2.24 -12.64 -5.62
N ARG A 200 3.16 -11.74 -5.25
CA ARG A 200 4.58 -11.68 -5.71
C ARG A 200 4.82 -11.46 -7.20
N TYR A 201 3.80 -11.13 -8.00
CA TYR A 201 3.98 -10.80 -9.42
C TYR A 201 4.87 -9.58 -9.65
N CYS A 202 4.84 -8.61 -8.73
CA CYS A 202 5.72 -7.45 -8.77
C CYS A 202 7.21 -7.82 -8.68
N MET A 203 7.56 -8.86 -7.92
CA MET A 203 8.94 -9.37 -7.82
C MET A 203 9.37 -10.02 -9.13
N ALA A 204 8.53 -10.92 -9.68
CA ALA A 204 8.81 -11.57 -10.96
C ALA A 204 8.93 -10.59 -12.14
N ALA A 205 8.21 -9.46 -12.08
CA ALA A 205 8.29 -8.41 -13.09
C ALA A 205 9.49 -7.46 -12.92
N CYS A 206 10.16 -7.46 -11.75
CA CYS A 206 11.26 -6.56 -11.46
C CYS A 206 12.56 -7.05 -12.13
N PRO A 207 13.24 -6.24 -12.97
CA PRO A 207 14.50 -6.66 -13.59
C PRO A 207 15.68 -6.73 -12.59
N TYR A 208 15.48 -6.25 -11.36
CA TYR A 208 16.49 -6.26 -10.29
C TYR A 208 16.21 -7.34 -9.22
N GLY A 209 15.11 -8.09 -9.37
CA GLY A 209 14.57 -9.01 -8.35
C GLY A 209 13.45 -8.39 -7.52
#